data_AF-A0A3N5HKQ8-F1
#
_entry.id   AF-A0A3N5HKQ8-F1
#
_cell.length_a   1.000
_cell.length_b   1.000
_cell.length_c   1.000
_cell.angle_alpha   90.00
_cell.angle_beta   90.00
_cell.angle_gamma   90.00
#
_symmetry.space_group_name_H-M   'P 1'
#
loop_
_entity.id
_entity.type
_entity.pdbx_description
1 polymer ?
#
loop_
_entity_poly.entity_id
_entity_poly.type
_entity_poly.pdbx_seq_one_letter_code
_entity_poly.pdbx_strand_id
1 'polypeptide(L)'
;MTDAEVAEEAGIPPEAIQEPVEVQPPPEESPGEPHSQPESSSGVAVVPGGKGRSRPSRYGLTIRFESHEGDPDLGRLVESTVVINDAHPAYRRAVASRSEGYHIALAVAFALARLAVPPAEEHEFVTAFLIRWGEALDGTRSRSRKRS
;
A
#
# COMPACT_ATOMS: atom_id res chain seq x y z
N MET A 1 38.68 -48.78 -38.42
CA MET A 1 37.66 -47.88 -38.96
C MET A 1 37.54 -46.73 -37.96
N THR A 2 38.47 -45.76 -37.97
CA THR A 2 38.45 -44.47 -38.73
C THR A 2 37.19 -43.67 -38.41
N ASP A 3 37.28 -42.67 -37.50
CA ASP A 3 37.42 -41.21 -37.75
C ASP A 3 36.06 -40.55 -37.44
N ALA A 4 35.86 -39.35 -36.88
CA ALA A 4 36.64 -38.18 -36.47
C ALA A 4 35.79 -37.46 -35.38
N GLU A 5 36.30 -36.91 -34.28
CA GLU A 5 37.08 -35.66 -34.10
C GLU A 5 36.38 -34.34 -34.53
N VAL A 6 36.03 -33.53 -33.52
CA VAL A 6 36.10 -32.05 -33.35
C VAL A 6 35.37 -31.11 -34.32
N ALA A 7 34.58 -30.20 -33.73
CA ALA A 7 34.62 -28.76 -34.04
C ALA A 7 34.07 -27.93 -32.86
N GLU A 8 35.00 -27.34 -32.11
CA GLU A 8 34.83 -26.11 -31.31
C GLU A 8 34.98 -24.91 -32.26
N GLU A 9 34.10 -23.92 -32.17
CA GLU A 9 34.38 -22.48 -32.45
C GLU A 9 33.11 -21.71 -32.06
N ALA A 10 33.11 -21.00 -30.93
CA ALA A 10 33.63 -19.64 -30.78
C ALA A 10 32.89 -18.62 -31.65
N GLY A 11 32.12 -17.76 -30.99
CA GLY A 11 31.42 -16.63 -31.60
C GLY A 11 30.98 -15.64 -30.54
N ILE A 12 31.92 -15.23 -29.68
CA ILE A 12 31.76 -14.07 -28.80
C ILE A 12 32.04 -12.84 -29.68
N PRO A 13 31.09 -11.91 -29.90
CA PRO A 13 31.41 -10.65 -30.53
C PRO A 13 32.15 -9.73 -29.53
N PRO A 14 33.12 -8.93 -30.01
CA PRO A 14 34.12 -8.28 -29.18
C PRO A 14 33.61 -7.02 -28.48
N GLU A 15 34.23 -6.80 -27.33
CA GLU A 15 34.34 -5.55 -26.59
C GLU A 15 34.82 -4.40 -27.49
N ALA A 16 34.11 -3.27 -27.47
CA ALA A 16 34.61 -2.01 -27.99
C ALA A 16 34.12 -0.83 -27.14
N ILE A 17 35.06 -0.36 -26.29
CA ILE A 17 35.32 1.04 -25.97
C ILE A 17 34.34 1.71 -24.99
N GLN A 18 34.76 1.71 -23.73
CA GLN A 18 34.46 2.77 -22.77
C GLN A 18 35.20 4.04 -23.22
N GLU A 19 34.49 5.16 -23.34
CA GLU A 19 35.07 6.50 -23.20
C GLU A 19 34.29 7.31 -22.15
N PRO A 20 34.98 8.13 -21.35
CA PRO A 20 34.42 8.80 -20.19
C PRO A 20 33.88 10.19 -20.58
N VAL A 21 32.65 10.53 -20.16
CA VAL A 21 32.21 11.93 -20.19
C VAL A 21 32.06 12.42 -18.76
N GLU A 22 33.03 13.24 -18.43
CA GLU A 22 33.19 14.06 -17.25
C GLU A 22 32.07 15.11 -17.12
N VAL A 23 31.59 15.21 -15.89
CA VAL A 23 30.78 16.23 -15.20
C VAL A 23 30.71 17.63 -15.84
N GLN A 24 29.50 18.22 -15.90
CA GLN A 24 29.32 19.67 -15.72
C GLN A 24 27.94 20.01 -15.09
N PRO A 25 27.88 20.68 -13.92
CA PRO A 25 26.67 21.25 -13.31
C PRO A 25 26.39 22.70 -13.81
N PRO A 26 25.26 23.36 -13.43
CA PRO A 26 24.52 24.32 -14.25
C PRO A 26 25.06 25.76 -14.17
N PRO A 27 24.65 26.66 -15.08
CA PRO A 27 24.81 28.09 -14.86
C PRO A 27 23.67 28.65 -13.99
N GLU A 28 24.05 29.12 -12.80
CA GLU A 28 23.36 30.20 -12.07
C GLU A 28 23.67 31.56 -12.73
N GLU A 29 22.67 32.44 -12.81
CA GLU A 29 22.72 33.92 -12.64
C GLU A 29 21.30 34.46 -12.95
N SER A 30 20.43 34.82 -11.98
CA SER A 30 20.37 36.03 -11.11
C SER A 30 20.00 37.32 -11.89
N PRO A 31 19.51 38.44 -11.31
CA PRO A 31 18.55 38.72 -10.22
C PRO A 31 17.45 39.75 -10.64
N GLY A 32 16.38 39.95 -9.85
CA GLY A 32 15.49 41.11 -10.01
C GLY A 32 14.14 41.06 -9.27
N GLU A 33 14.11 41.68 -8.09
CA GLU A 33 12.99 41.98 -7.16
C GLU A 33 11.81 42.79 -7.79
N PRO A 34 10.87 43.34 -6.99
CA PRO A 34 9.90 42.78 -6.04
C PRO A 34 8.46 43.18 -6.46
N HIS A 35 7.45 43.00 -5.59
CA HIS A 35 6.03 43.41 -5.65
C HIS A 35 5.09 42.20 -5.82
N SER A 36 4.00 42.03 -5.06
CA SER A 36 3.42 42.76 -3.94
C SER A 36 2.45 41.78 -3.28
N GLN A 37 2.45 41.69 -1.95
CA GLN A 37 1.21 41.32 -1.26
C GLN A 37 0.20 42.46 -1.46
N PRO A 38 -1.08 42.11 -1.62
CA PRO A 38 -2.07 42.77 -0.79
C PRO A 38 -2.85 41.72 0.01
N GLU A 39 -2.58 41.70 1.31
CA GLU A 39 -3.53 41.98 2.38
C GLU A 39 -4.97 41.44 2.17
N SER A 40 -5.27 40.39 2.94
CA SER A 40 -6.46 40.30 3.82
C SER A 40 -7.79 40.81 3.24
N SER A 41 -8.54 39.93 2.59
CA SER A 41 -10.00 40.02 2.64
C SER A 41 -10.52 39.13 3.76
N SER A 42 -10.65 39.73 4.94
CA SER A 42 -11.49 39.23 6.02
C SER A 42 -12.89 38.94 5.49
N GLY A 43 -13.35 37.71 5.69
CA GLY A 43 -14.66 37.27 5.21
C GLY A 43 -14.96 35.81 5.54
N VAL A 44 -14.54 35.31 6.71
CA VAL A 44 -15.05 34.01 7.20
C VAL A 44 -16.50 34.23 7.64
N ALA A 45 -17.44 33.88 6.78
CA ALA A 45 -18.81 33.65 7.19
C ALA A 45 -18.84 32.39 8.08
N VAL A 46 -18.65 32.59 9.39
CA VAL A 46 -18.90 31.56 10.40
C VAL A 46 -20.41 31.39 10.50
N VAL A 47 -20.94 30.36 9.84
CA VAL A 47 -22.28 29.86 10.17
C VAL A 47 -22.16 29.21 11.55
N PRO A 48 -22.97 29.58 12.57
CA PRO A 48 -22.97 28.89 13.85
C PRO A 48 -23.63 27.52 13.69
N GLY A 49 -22.90 26.59 13.09
CA GLY A 49 -23.21 25.16 13.14
C GLY A 49 -22.89 24.69 14.55
N GLY A 50 -23.92 24.29 15.30
CA GLY A 50 -23.84 23.92 16.71
C GLY A 50 -22.68 22.98 17.01
N LYS A 51 -22.12 23.13 18.22
CA LYS A 51 -21.01 22.33 18.78
C LYS A 51 -21.17 20.84 18.48
N GLY A 52 -20.72 20.44 17.29
CA GLY A 52 -20.51 19.05 16.95
C GLY A 52 -19.30 18.63 17.74
N ARG A 53 -19.49 17.69 18.66
CA ARG A 53 -18.40 17.03 19.39
C ARG A 53 -17.32 16.71 18.37
N SER A 54 -16.16 17.39 18.46
CA SER A 54 -15.00 17.13 17.63
C SER A 54 -14.80 15.62 17.66
N ARG A 55 -15.01 14.95 16.52
CA ARG A 55 -14.73 13.52 16.40
C ARG A 55 -13.29 13.34 16.87
N PRO A 56 -13.00 12.39 17.78
CA PRO A 56 -11.63 12.17 18.19
C PRO A 56 -10.78 11.99 16.94
N SER A 57 -9.69 12.75 16.87
CA SER A 57 -8.68 12.66 15.81
C SER A 57 -8.40 11.19 15.57
N ARG A 58 -8.53 10.75 14.31
CA ARG A 58 -8.68 9.34 13.94
C ARG A 58 -7.47 8.54 14.45
N TYR A 59 -7.65 7.81 15.55
CA TYR A 59 -6.86 6.61 15.83
C TYR A 59 -7.31 5.55 14.81
N GLY A 60 -6.92 5.75 13.56
CA GLY A 60 -7.31 4.92 12.44
C GLY A 60 -6.23 3.89 12.18
N LEU A 61 -6.62 2.61 12.16
CA LEU A 61 -5.79 1.58 11.55
C LEU A 61 -5.56 1.97 10.09
N THR A 62 -4.30 2.06 9.66
CA THR A 62 -3.96 2.29 8.26
C THR A 62 -3.57 0.97 7.60
N ILE A 63 -3.74 0.87 6.28
CA ILE A 63 -3.37 -0.33 5.52
C ILE A 63 -2.33 0.10 4.48
N ARG A 64 -1.22 -0.62 4.39
CA ARG A 64 -0.15 -0.41 3.42
C ARG A 64 0.21 -1.74 2.76
N PHE A 65 0.75 -1.69 1.54
CA PHE A 65 1.28 -2.86 0.85
C PHE A 65 2.81 -2.82 0.85
N GLU A 66 3.44 -3.97 0.99
CA GLU A 66 4.89 -4.13 0.95
C GLU A 66 5.23 -5.50 0.38
N SER A 67 6.20 -5.55 -0.53
CA SER A 67 6.62 -6.81 -1.14
C SER A 67 7.68 -7.47 -0.29
N HIS A 68 7.36 -8.63 0.29
CA HIS A 68 8.34 -9.44 1.01
C HIS A 68 8.30 -10.88 0.48
N GLU A 69 9.21 -11.18 -0.44
CA GLU A 69 9.34 -12.54 -0.98
C GLU A 69 9.83 -13.50 0.10
N GLY A 70 9.27 -14.71 0.14
CA GLY A 70 9.65 -15.77 1.09
C GLY A 70 9.06 -15.66 2.50
N ASP A 71 8.35 -14.58 2.84
CA ASP A 71 7.61 -14.49 4.10
C ASP A 71 6.24 -15.22 3.97
N PRO A 72 5.96 -16.25 4.80
CA PRO A 72 4.69 -16.96 4.77
C PRO A 72 3.51 -16.16 5.34
N ASP A 73 3.76 -15.05 6.05
CA ASP A 73 2.70 -14.25 6.64
C ASP A 73 1.97 -13.40 5.58
N LEU A 74 0.64 -13.34 5.70
CA LEU A 74 -0.21 -12.52 4.82
C LEU A 74 -0.03 -11.01 5.04
N GLY A 75 0.33 -10.65 6.27
CA GLY A 75 0.54 -9.28 6.69
C GLY A 75 0.86 -9.20 8.17
N ARG A 76 1.41 -8.06 8.57
CA ARG A 76 1.83 -7.79 9.94
C ARG A 76 1.35 -6.43 10.41
N LEU A 77 1.08 -6.31 11.70
CA LEU A 77 0.76 -5.03 12.32
C LEU A 77 2.05 -4.35 12.79
N VAL A 78 2.31 -3.15 12.30
CA VAL A 78 3.42 -2.29 12.72
C VAL A 78 2.82 -0.99 13.24
N GLU A 79 2.93 -0.76 14.55
CA GLU A 79 2.31 0.38 15.24
C GLU A 79 0.78 0.39 15.04
N SER A 80 0.26 1.29 14.19
CA SER A 80 -1.14 1.39 13.79
C SER A 80 -1.37 1.10 12.30
N THR A 81 -0.41 0.43 11.65
CA THR A 81 -0.43 0.15 10.22
C THR A 81 -0.40 -1.35 9.98
N VAL A 82 -1.41 -1.89 9.32
CA VAL A 82 -1.36 -3.25 8.78
C VAL A 82 -0.64 -3.21 7.44
N VAL A 83 0.54 -3.82 7.40
CA VAL A 83 1.32 -4.00 6.18
C VAL A 83 0.94 -5.36 5.57
N ILE A 84 0.46 -5.35 4.34
CA ILE A 84 0.02 -6.52 3.57
C ILE A 84 1.14 -6.94 2.63
N ASN A 85 1.45 -8.24 2.61
CA ASN A 85 2.44 -8.80 1.71
C ASN A 85 1.85 -9.03 0.31
N ASP A 86 2.12 -8.14 -0.65
CA ASP A 86 1.62 -8.27 -2.01
C ASP A 86 2.40 -9.29 -2.87
N ALA A 87 3.60 -9.67 -2.44
CA ALA A 87 4.37 -10.76 -3.04
C ALA A 87 3.81 -12.15 -2.67
N HIS A 88 2.95 -12.24 -1.65
CA HIS A 88 2.40 -13.50 -1.18
C HIS A 88 1.59 -14.21 -2.29
N PRO A 89 1.76 -15.52 -2.53
CA PRO A 89 1.05 -16.24 -3.60
C PRO A 89 -0.47 -16.14 -3.51
N ALA A 90 -1.01 -16.09 -2.29
CA ALA A 90 -2.45 -15.89 -2.09
C ALA A 90 -2.94 -14.48 -2.48
N TYR A 91 -2.11 -13.44 -2.37
CA TYR A 91 -2.45 -12.10 -2.85
C TYR A 91 -2.52 -12.08 -4.38
N ARG A 92 -1.50 -12.63 -5.04
CA ARG A 92 -1.47 -12.79 -6.50
C ARG A 92 -2.70 -13.54 -7.03
N ARG A 93 -3.10 -14.60 -6.34
CA ARG A 93 -4.33 -15.35 -6.65
C ARG A 93 -5.58 -14.49 -6.43
N ALA A 94 -5.65 -13.75 -5.33
CA ALA A 94 -6.79 -12.87 -5.04
C ALA A 94 -6.96 -11.77 -6.08
N VAL A 95 -5.86 -11.18 -6.58
CA VAL A 95 -5.89 -10.22 -7.69
C VAL A 95 -6.41 -10.88 -8.96
N ALA A 96 -5.89 -12.06 -9.31
CA ALA A 96 -6.35 -12.79 -10.49
C ALA A 96 -7.85 -13.15 -10.43
N SER A 97 -8.39 -13.38 -9.23
CA SER A 97 -9.80 -13.71 -9.02
C SER A 97 -10.69 -12.52 -8.64
N ARG A 98 -10.17 -11.28 -8.64
CA ARG A 98 -10.88 -10.06 -8.21
C ARG A 98 -11.47 -10.18 -6.80
N SER A 99 -10.71 -10.80 -5.91
CA SER A 99 -11.06 -11.09 -4.51
C SER A 99 -10.10 -10.39 -3.54
N GLU A 100 -9.47 -9.30 -3.96
CA GLU A 100 -8.47 -8.54 -3.19
C GLU A 100 -9.04 -8.09 -1.85
N GLY A 101 -10.30 -7.65 -1.84
CA GLY A 101 -10.99 -7.24 -0.61
C GLY A 101 -11.05 -8.35 0.46
N TYR A 102 -11.27 -9.61 0.04
CA TYR A 102 -11.26 -10.75 0.97
C TYR A 102 -9.85 -11.06 1.47
N HIS A 103 -8.84 -10.95 0.61
CA HIS A 103 -7.45 -11.13 1.04
C HIS A 103 -7.05 -10.06 2.06
N ILE A 104 -7.35 -8.79 1.78
CA ILE A 104 -7.09 -7.67 2.70
C ILE A 104 -7.79 -7.90 4.03
N ALA A 105 -9.07 -8.30 4.02
CA ALA A 105 -9.82 -8.58 5.24
C ALA A 105 -9.18 -9.71 6.07
N LEU A 106 -8.77 -10.80 5.42
CA LEU A 106 -8.08 -11.91 6.09
C LEU A 106 -6.71 -11.49 6.65
N ALA A 107 -5.90 -10.79 5.87
CA ALA A 107 -4.59 -10.30 6.32
C ALA A 107 -4.72 -9.38 7.55
N VAL A 108 -5.69 -8.47 7.54
CA VAL A 108 -6.01 -7.61 8.69
C VAL A 108 -6.48 -8.45 9.88
N ALA A 109 -7.39 -9.42 9.67
CA ALA A 109 -7.89 -10.26 10.74
C ALA A 109 -6.77 -11.03 11.45
N PHE A 110 -5.86 -11.66 10.69
CA PHE A 110 -4.72 -12.39 11.26
C PHE A 110 -3.70 -11.46 11.94
N ALA A 111 -3.39 -10.31 11.34
CA ALA A 111 -2.48 -9.33 11.94
C ALA A 111 -3.01 -8.81 13.28
N LEU A 112 -4.32 -8.60 13.39
CA LEU A 112 -4.97 -8.18 14.64
C LEU A 112 -5.12 -9.33 15.64
N ALA A 113 -5.41 -10.55 15.18
CA ALA A 113 -5.61 -11.72 16.06
C ALA A 113 -4.38 -11.97 16.94
N ARG A 114 -3.18 -11.93 16.34
CA ARG A 114 -1.89 -12.09 17.04
C ARG A 114 -1.64 -11.07 18.15
N LEU A 115 -2.28 -9.91 18.08
CA LEU A 115 -2.21 -8.86 19.11
C LEU A 115 -3.38 -8.94 20.10
N ALA A 116 -4.58 -9.28 19.62
CA ALA A 116 -5.82 -9.14 20.38
C ALA A 116 -6.17 -10.35 21.23
N VAL A 117 -5.73 -11.56 20.84
CA VAL A 117 -6.13 -12.81 21.48
C VAL A 117 -4.96 -13.79 21.60
N PRO A 118 -5.02 -14.76 22.53
CA PRO A 118 -4.10 -15.89 22.57
C PRO A 118 -4.21 -16.78 21.31
N PRO A 119 -3.16 -17.55 20.95
CA PRO A 119 -3.17 -18.41 19.76
C PRO A 119 -4.32 -19.41 19.68
N ALA A 120 -4.81 -19.89 20.83
CA ALA A 120 -5.92 -20.83 20.91
C ALA A 120 -7.27 -20.23 20.44
N GLU A 121 -7.41 -18.91 20.49
CA GLU A 121 -8.64 -18.18 20.20
C GLU A 121 -8.60 -17.45 18.84
N GLU A 122 -7.49 -17.53 18.09
CA GLU A 122 -7.32 -16.84 16.80
C GLU A 122 -8.43 -17.19 15.80
N HIS A 123 -8.84 -18.46 15.75
CA HIS A 123 -9.92 -18.91 14.87
C HIS A 123 -11.26 -18.24 15.20
N GLU A 124 -11.59 -18.15 16.49
CA GLU A 124 -12.83 -17.50 16.95
C GLU A 124 -12.81 -16.00 16.65
N PHE A 125 -11.67 -15.36 16.88
CA PHE A 125 -11.47 -13.95 16.56
C PHE A 125 -11.66 -13.67 15.07
N VAL A 126 -11.00 -14.44 14.18
CA VAL A 126 -11.12 -14.27 12.72
C VAL A 126 -12.57 -14.50 12.27
N THR A 127 -13.24 -15.50 12.82
CA THR A 127 -14.65 -15.78 12.51
C THR A 127 -15.54 -14.61 12.93
N ALA A 128 -15.40 -14.11 14.15
CA ALA A 128 -16.15 -12.95 14.65
C ALA A 128 -15.87 -11.69 13.83
N PHE A 129 -14.61 -11.45 13.47
CA PHE A 129 -14.20 -10.35 12.61
C PHE A 129 -14.90 -10.41 11.25
N LEU A 130 -14.88 -11.56 10.57
CA LEU A 130 -15.49 -11.72 9.25
C LEU A 130 -17.01 -11.58 9.28
N ILE A 131 -17.68 -12.05 10.34
CA ILE A 131 -19.11 -11.80 10.56
C ILE A 131 -19.38 -10.29 10.60
N ARG A 132 -18.64 -9.54 11.43
CA ARG A 132 -18.83 -8.08 11.56
C ARG A 132 -18.44 -7.31 10.30
N TRP A 133 -17.41 -7.76 9.60
CA TRP A 133 -16.99 -7.17 8.33
C TRP A 133 -18.07 -7.34 7.25
N GLY A 134 -18.68 -8.53 7.15
CA GLY A 134 -19.82 -8.77 6.25
C GLY A 134 -21.04 -7.92 6.58
N GLU A 135 -21.45 -7.87 7.84
CA GLU A 135 -22.58 -7.07 8.31
C GLU A 135 -22.38 -5.56 8.06
N ALA A 136 -21.15 -5.06 8.17
CA ALA A 136 -20.83 -3.65 7.91
C ALA A 136 -21.14 -3.25 6.45
N LEU A 137 -20.92 -4.17 5.49
CA LEU A 137 -21.28 -3.93 4.09
C LEU A 137 -22.80 -3.86 3.89
N ASP A 138 -23.57 -4.71 4.58
CA ASP A 138 -25.03 -4.69 4.48
C ASP A 138 -25.65 -3.42 5.06
N GLY A 139 -25.10 -2.93 6.19
CA GLY A 139 -25.54 -1.68 6.82
C GLY A 139 -25.33 -0.44 5.94
N THR A 140 -24.25 -0.39 5.14
CA THR A 140 -24.02 0.72 4.20
C THR A 140 -25.02 0.72 3.04
N ARG A 141 -25.32 -0.45 2.48
CA ARG A 141 -26.31 -0.61 1.39
C ARG A 141 -27.73 -0.23 1.85
N SER A 142 -28.10 -0.61 3.07
CA SER A 142 -29.41 -0.25 3.66
C SER A 142 -29.58 1.25 3.84
N ARG A 143 -28.53 1.97 4.29
CA ARG A 143 -28.56 3.43 4.44
C ARG A 143 -28.63 4.18 3.12
N SER A 144 -27.99 3.67 2.06
CA SER A 144 -28.03 4.28 0.72
C SER A 144 -29.45 4.21 0.12
N ARG A 145 -30.14 3.08 0.25
CA ARG A 145 -31.50 2.89 -0.30
C ARG A 145 -32.56 3.77 0.37
N LYS A 146 -32.33 4.20 1.61
CA LYS A 146 -33.28 5.03 2.37
C LYS A 146 -33.16 6.53 2.06
N ARG A 147 -32.16 6.93 1.27
CA ARG A 147 -31.88 8.33 0.90
C ARG A 147 -32.18 8.67 -0.57
N SER A 148 -32.57 7.68 -1.37
CA SER A 148 -33.07 7.83 -2.74
C SER A 148 -34.59 7.85 -2.73
#